data_AF-A0A929TFE9-F1
#
_entry.id   AF-A0A929TFE9-F1
#
_cell.length_a   1.000
_cell.length_b   1.000
_cell.length_c   1.000
_cell.angle_alpha   90.00
_cell.angle_beta   90.00
_cell.angle_gamma   90.00
#
_symmetry.space_group_name_H-M   'P 1'
#
loop_
_entity.id
_entity.type
_entity.pdbx_description
1 polymer ?
#
loop_
_entity_poly.entity_id
_entity_poly.type
_entity_poly.pdbx_seq_one_letter_code
_entity_poly.pdbx_strand_id
1 'polypeptide(L)'
;LYLCDPVLGDNGNCFFTFGERQTAAMRKLAARADILTPNLTEFCLLYQASYEELLRQTAGDTEALAQELLSIYRHARSAEAVSATDDRNSKDKAQTVIVTGIPSLNRNTGEKEMVNLILNQAGIIGRSSTKRHGAEVSEQGTSYSGTGDLFAAIVLCDLLRGRKIEDAVRLATAFLSRSVADTVREETDRNGGIHFETHLSMLLPESVPPTRPGDLL
;
A
#
# COMPACT_ATOMS: atom_id res chain seq x y z
N LEU A 1 -4.24 -4.02 -17.66
CA LEU A 1 -3.75 -3.78 -16.29
C LEU A 1 -4.97 -3.67 -15.38
N TYR A 2 -5.06 -4.52 -14.37
CA TYR A 2 -6.08 -4.45 -13.33
C TYR A 2 -5.37 -4.26 -11.97
N LEU A 3 -5.52 -3.08 -11.38
CA LEU A 3 -5.08 -2.79 -10.02
C LEU A 3 -6.29 -2.90 -9.08
N CYS A 4 -6.12 -3.59 -7.96
CA CYS A 4 -7.14 -3.70 -6.92
C CYS A 4 -6.58 -3.17 -5.60
N ASP A 5 -7.27 -2.15 -5.08
CA ASP A 5 -7.09 -1.68 -3.71
C ASP A 5 -8.15 -2.36 -2.82
N PRO A 6 -7.77 -3.34 -1.98
CA PRO A 6 -8.72 -4.19 -1.29
C PRO A 6 -9.17 -3.54 0.02
N VAL A 7 -9.85 -2.40 -0.09
CA VAL A 7 -10.36 -1.58 1.04
C VAL A 7 -11.24 -2.44 1.96
N LEU A 8 -10.63 -3.03 2.99
CA LEU A 8 -11.28 -4.04 3.87
C LEU A 8 -11.15 -3.68 5.34
N GLY A 9 -10.07 -3.01 5.73
CA GLY A 9 -9.81 -2.78 7.14
C GLY A 9 -8.50 -2.03 7.39
N ASP A 10 -8.31 -1.60 8.62
CA ASP A 10 -7.08 -0.97 9.07
C ASP A 10 -6.85 -1.30 10.55
N ASN A 11 -5.63 -1.12 11.04
CA ASN A 11 -5.23 -1.36 12.43
C ASN A 11 -5.63 -2.75 12.98
N GLY A 12 -5.46 -3.80 12.18
CA GLY A 12 -5.77 -5.18 12.54
C GLY A 12 -7.26 -5.53 12.53
N ASN A 13 -8.15 -4.58 12.20
CA ASN A 13 -9.60 -4.75 12.25
C ASN A 13 -10.24 -4.59 10.87
N CYS A 14 -11.27 -5.40 10.61
CA CYS A 14 -12.13 -5.25 9.44
C CYS A 14 -13.08 -4.06 9.62
N PHE A 15 -13.33 -3.29 8.57
CA PHE A 15 -14.33 -2.23 8.62
C PHE A 15 -15.73 -2.82 8.84
N PHE A 16 -16.57 -2.11 9.59
CA PHE A 16 -17.90 -2.60 10.02
C PHE A 16 -18.85 -2.95 8.87
N THR A 17 -18.62 -2.39 7.67
CA THR A 17 -19.41 -2.65 6.46
C THR A 17 -19.11 -4.00 5.80
N PHE A 18 -18.02 -4.66 6.18
CA PHE A 18 -17.57 -5.92 5.59
C PHE A 18 -17.85 -7.10 6.53
N GLY A 19 -18.80 -7.94 6.13
CA GLY A 19 -18.99 -9.27 6.69
C GLY A 19 -18.22 -10.33 5.90
N GLU A 20 -18.31 -11.59 6.35
CA GLU A 20 -17.61 -12.72 5.73
C GLU A 20 -17.86 -12.84 4.22
N ARG A 21 -19.09 -12.56 3.78
CA ARG A 21 -19.46 -12.62 2.36
C ARG A 21 -18.74 -11.57 1.53
N GLN A 22 -18.68 -10.33 2.01
CA GLN A 22 -18.00 -9.23 1.31
C GLN A 22 -16.50 -9.49 1.27
N THR A 23 -15.89 -9.93 2.38
CA THR A 23 -14.48 -10.31 2.44
C THR A 23 -14.16 -11.48 1.48
N ALA A 24 -15.03 -12.49 1.41
CA ALA A 24 -14.87 -13.57 0.44
C ALA A 24 -14.99 -13.11 -1.02
N ALA A 25 -15.87 -12.15 -1.31
CA ALA A 25 -15.96 -11.55 -2.64
C ALA A 25 -14.70 -10.74 -2.99
N MET A 26 -14.20 -9.93 -2.05
CA MET A 26 -12.97 -9.16 -2.23
C MET A 26 -11.77 -10.07 -2.49
N ARG A 27 -11.62 -11.19 -1.76
CA ARG A 27 -10.56 -12.17 -2.03
C ARG A 27 -10.60 -12.71 -3.47
N LYS A 28 -11.79 -12.99 -4.01
CA LYS A 28 -11.96 -13.45 -5.40
C LYS A 28 -11.58 -12.38 -6.43
N LEU A 29 -11.85 -11.11 -6.12
CA LEU A 29 -11.45 -9.97 -6.96
C LEU A 29 -9.95 -9.73 -6.88
N ALA A 30 -9.39 -9.75 -5.67
CA ALA A 30 -7.97 -9.53 -5.42
C ALA A 30 -7.11 -10.61 -6.09
N ALA A 31 -7.52 -11.88 -6.03
CA ALA A 31 -6.81 -12.99 -6.68
C ALA A 31 -6.68 -12.84 -8.21
N ARG A 32 -7.53 -12.01 -8.85
CA ARG A 32 -7.50 -11.73 -10.30
C ARG A 32 -6.70 -10.48 -10.67
N ALA A 33 -6.26 -9.70 -9.69
CA ALA A 33 -5.56 -8.45 -9.94
C ALA A 33 -4.14 -8.68 -10.46
N ASP A 34 -3.70 -7.80 -11.35
CA ASP A 34 -2.30 -7.73 -11.78
C ASP A 34 -1.46 -7.13 -10.65
N ILE A 35 -2.03 -6.14 -9.96
CA ILE A 35 -1.41 -5.41 -8.86
C ILE A 35 -2.39 -5.29 -7.70
N LEU A 36 -1.93 -5.61 -6.50
CA LEU A 36 -2.64 -5.42 -5.26
C LEU A 36 -1.96 -4.34 -4.42
N THR A 37 -2.72 -3.47 -3.76
CA THR A 37 -2.19 -2.42 -2.86
C THR A 37 -2.64 -2.53 -1.39
N PRO A 38 -2.77 -3.74 -0.80
CA PRO A 38 -3.31 -3.88 0.55
C PRO A 38 -2.43 -3.16 1.56
N ASN A 39 -3.03 -2.54 2.57
CA ASN A 39 -2.31 -2.29 3.80
C ASN A 39 -2.05 -3.61 4.57
N LEU A 40 -1.27 -3.56 5.64
CA LEU A 40 -0.90 -4.77 6.40
C LEU A 40 -2.13 -5.52 6.96
N THR A 41 -3.18 -4.81 7.38
CA THR A 41 -4.43 -5.41 7.87
C THR A 41 -5.15 -6.15 6.76
N GLU A 42 -5.29 -5.51 5.60
CA GLU A 42 -5.98 -6.06 4.44
C GLU A 42 -5.24 -7.26 3.87
N PHE A 43 -3.90 -7.23 3.88
CA PHE A 43 -3.07 -8.38 3.54
C PHE A 43 -3.43 -9.57 4.43
N CYS A 44 -3.45 -9.38 5.75
CA CYS A 44 -3.83 -10.44 6.69
C CYS A 44 -5.25 -10.95 6.45
N LEU A 45 -6.22 -10.07 6.19
CA LEU A 45 -7.61 -10.44 5.89
C LEU A 45 -7.73 -11.23 4.57
N LEU A 46 -7.01 -10.81 3.52
CA LEU A 46 -7.03 -11.47 2.22
C LEU A 46 -6.44 -12.88 2.28
N TYR A 47 -5.30 -13.02 2.96
CA TYR A 47 -4.56 -14.28 3.05
C TYR A 47 -4.86 -15.10 4.30
N GLN A 48 -5.87 -14.68 5.07
CA GLN A 48 -6.34 -15.36 6.29
C GLN A 48 -5.20 -15.59 7.30
N ALA A 49 -4.30 -14.61 7.42
CA ALA A 49 -3.22 -14.61 8.40
C ALA A 49 -3.63 -13.82 9.65
N SER A 50 -3.06 -14.18 10.80
CA SER A 50 -3.26 -13.41 12.04
C SER A 50 -2.36 -12.19 12.07
N TYR A 51 -2.98 -11.00 12.14
CA TYR A 51 -2.27 -9.72 12.24
C TYR A 51 -1.41 -9.64 13.51
N GLU A 52 -1.97 -10.04 14.67
CA GLU A 52 -1.27 -10.02 15.95
C GLU A 52 -0.09 -10.99 15.99
N GLU A 53 -0.29 -12.20 15.44
CA GLU A 53 0.77 -13.20 15.35
C GLU A 53 1.93 -12.69 14.48
N LEU A 54 1.60 -12.11 13.33
CA LEU A 54 2.58 -11.57 12.39
C LEU A 54 3.43 -10.47 13.05
N LEU A 55 2.79 -9.53 13.76
CA LEU A 55 3.53 -8.49 14.49
C LEU A 55 4.39 -9.08 15.62
N ARG A 56 3.89 -10.08 16.33
CA ARG A 56 4.62 -10.71 17.44
C ARG A 56 5.85 -11.48 16.95
N GLN A 57 5.71 -12.26 15.88
CA GLN A 57 6.79 -13.07 15.31
C GLN A 57 7.90 -12.22 14.71
N THR A 58 7.54 -11.08 14.13
CA THR A 58 8.49 -10.18 13.46
C THR A 58 9.12 -9.20 14.43
N ALA A 59 8.53 -9.01 15.62
CA ALA A 59 9.02 -8.14 16.69
C ALA A 59 9.37 -6.71 16.21
N GLY A 60 8.63 -6.21 15.22
CA GLY A 60 8.89 -4.90 14.60
C GLY A 60 10.08 -4.85 13.64
N ASP A 61 10.72 -5.99 13.36
CA ASP A 61 11.76 -6.08 12.33
C ASP A 61 11.13 -6.16 10.94
N THR A 62 11.41 -5.14 10.12
CA THR A 62 10.83 -5.02 8.79
C THR A 62 11.32 -6.08 7.82
N GLU A 63 12.55 -6.59 7.97
CA GLU A 63 13.05 -7.64 7.10
C GLU A 63 12.39 -8.98 7.46
N ALA A 64 12.30 -9.30 8.76
CA ALA A 64 11.55 -10.47 9.20
C ALA A 64 10.08 -10.42 8.72
N LEU A 65 9.43 -9.26 8.84
CA LEU A 65 8.08 -9.05 8.32
C LEU A 65 7.98 -9.26 6.81
N ALA A 66 8.94 -8.75 6.04
CA ALA A 66 8.94 -8.93 4.59
C ALA A 66 9.04 -10.41 4.20
N GLN A 67 9.86 -11.19 4.90
CA GLN A 67 10.00 -12.63 4.66
C GLN A 67 8.72 -13.40 5.03
N GLU A 68 8.06 -13.06 6.13
CA GLU A 68 6.80 -13.69 6.52
C GLU A 68 5.66 -13.36 5.55
N LEU A 69 5.54 -12.09 5.13
CA LEU A 69 4.57 -11.69 4.09
C LEU A 69 4.79 -12.46 2.79
N LEU A 70 6.04 -12.59 2.35
CA LEU A 70 6.38 -13.37 1.15
C LEU A 70 6.04 -14.85 1.32
N SER A 71 6.31 -15.43 2.49
CA SER A 71 5.96 -16.81 2.83
C SER A 71 4.44 -17.02 2.73
N ILE A 72 3.64 -16.19 3.42
CA ILE A 72 2.18 -16.25 3.39
C ILE A 72 1.65 -16.15 1.95
N TYR A 73 2.16 -15.18 1.18
CA TYR A 73 1.76 -14.99 -0.21
C TYR A 73 2.04 -16.22 -1.09
N ARG A 74 3.23 -16.82 -0.97
CA ARG A 74 3.62 -18.01 -1.73
C ARG A 74 2.76 -19.23 -1.38
N HIS A 75 2.46 -19.43 -0.10
CA HIS A 75 1.59 -20.51 0.34
C HIS A 75 0.18 -20.36 -0.24
N ALA A 76 -0.39 -19.16 -0.18
CA ALA A 76 -1.71 -18.88 -0.74
C ALA A 76 -1.76 -19.14 -2.26
N ARG A 77 -0.78 -18.62 -3.03
CA ARG A 77 -0.72 -18.82 -4.49
C ARG A 77 -0.49 -20.28 -4.88
N SER A 78 0.25 -21.04 -4.08
CA SER A 78 0.47 -22.48 -4.32
C SER A 78 -0.80 -23.29 -4.10
N ALA A 79 -1.59 -22.98 -3.06
CA ALA A 79 -2.86 -23.65 -2.80
C ALA A 79 -3.91 -23.39 -3.90
N GLU A 80 -3.93 -22.17 -4.45
CA GLU A 80 -4.78 -21.82 -5.60
C GLU A 80 -4.39 -22.58 -6.88
N ALA A 81 -3.09 -22.81 -7.12
CA ALA A 81 -2.64 -23.55 -8.30
C ALA A 81 -3.08 -25.02 -8.31
N VAL A 82 -3.22 -25.64 -7.13
CA VAL A 82 -3.68 -27.03 -6.97
C VAL A 82 -5.19 -27.17 -7.20
N SER A 83 -5.97 -26.13 -6.87
CA SER A 83 -7.45 -26.14 -6.97
C SER A 83 -7.97 -25.70 -8.35
N ALA A 84 -7.14 -25.08 -9.19
CA ALA A 84 -7.52 -24.63 -10.52
C ALA A 84 -7.50 -25.78 -11.56
N THR A 85 -8.61 -26.52 -11.61
CA THR A 85 -9.00 -27.30 -12.80
C THR A 85 -9.67 -26.36 -13.81
N ASP A 86 -9.19 -26.35 -15.06
CA ASP A 86 -9.88 -25.85 -16.27
C ASP A 86 -9.75 -24.41 -16.80
N ASP A 87 -8.90 -23.52 -16.28
CA ASP A 87 -8.64 -22.24 -16.98
C ASP A 87 -7.17 -22.04 -17.36
N ARG A 88 -6.79 -22.61 -18.51
CA ARG A 88 -5.41 -22.65 -19.05
C ARG A 88 -4.85 -21.26 -19.37
N ASN A 89 -5.65 -20.20 -19.34
CA ASN A 89 -5.22 -18.84 -19.67
C ASN A 89 -4.88 -17.95 -18.44
N SER A 90 -5.19 -18.40 -17.22
CA SER A 90 -4.93 -17.61 -15.99
C SER A 90 -3.64 -18.01 -15.25
N LYS A 91 -2.97 -19.10 -15.68
CA LYS A 91 -1.88 -19.73 -14.93
C LYS A 91 -0.54 -18.99 -14.91
N ASP A 92 -0.33 -18.00 -15.77
CA ASP A 92 1.00 -17.37 -15.94
C ASP A 92 1.07 -15.87 -15.66
N LYS A 93 -0.01 -15.23 -15.22
CA LYS A 93 0.07 -13.80 -14.91
C LYS A 93 0.68 -13.58 -13.53
N ALA A 94 1.94 -13.16 -13.51
CA ALA A 94 2.66 -12.79 -12.30
C ALA A 94 1.98 -11.58 -11.63
N GLN A 95 1.17 -11.85 -10.62
CA GLN A 95 0.59 -10.82 -9.77
C GLN A 95 1.68 -10.21 -8.89
N THR A 96 1.63 -8.89 -8.73
CA THR A 96 2.49 -8.14 -7.82
C THR A 96 1.66 -7.59 -6.66
N VAL A 97 2.19 -7.66 -5.44
CA VAL A 97 1.55 -7.12 -4.23
C VAL A 97 2.42 -6.02 -3.66
N ILE A 98 1.83 -4.85 -3.46
CA ILE A 98 2.43 -3.72 -2.77
C ILE A 98 1.78 -3.65 -1.39
N VAL A 99 2.46 -4.16 -0.37
CA VAL A 99 1.97 -4.06 1.01
C VAL A 99 2.29 -2.67 1.53
N THR A 100 1.26 -1.89 1.83
CA THR A 100 1.38 -0.47 2.17
C THR A 100 1.36 -0.21 3.68
N GLY A 101 1.90 0.94 4.08
CA GLY A 101 1.66 1.49 5.43
C GLY A 101 2.36 0.76 6.58
N ILE A 102 3.46 0.05 6.33
CA ILE A 102 4.18 -0.72 7.36
C ILE A 102 4.97 0.22 8.26
N PRO A 103 4.66 0.32 9.58
CA PRO A 103 5.44 1.13 10.50
C PRO A 103 6.82 0.50 10.71
N SER A 104 7.88 1.30 10.64
CA SER A 104 9.25 0.86 10.89
C SER A 104 10.02 1.90 11.70
N LEU A 105 11.15 1.48 12.27
CA LEU A 105 12.12 2.37 12.92
C LEU A 105 13.43 2.31 12.15
N ASN A 106 13.87 3.46 11.63
CA ASN A 106 15.18 3.55 11.02
C ASN A 106 16.26 3.38 12.09
N ARG A 107 16.97 2.25 12.07
CA ARG A 107 18.00 1.95 13.08
C ARG A 107 19.19 2.91 13.04
N ASN A 108 19.44 3.60 11.94
CA ASN A 108 20.56 4.52 11.79
C ASN A 108 20.22 5.93 12.31
N THR A 109 19.00 6.40 12.10
CA THR A 109 18.56 7.77 12.48
C THR A 109 17.69 7.79 13.74
N GLY A 110 17.12 6.65 14.14
CA GLY A 110 16.12 6.56 15.20
C GLY A 110 14.75 7.12 14.80
N GLU A 111 14.56 7.52 13.54
CA GLU A 111 13.31 8.10 13.07
C GLU A 111 12.27 7.02 12.76
N LYS A 112 11.00 7.33 13.06
CA LYS A 112 9.87 6.49 12.63
C LYS A 112 9.67 6.65 11.13
N GLU A 113 9.57 5.53 10.43
CA GLU A 113 9.32 5.46 9.00
C GLU A 113 8.00 4.74 8.70
N MET A 114 7.48 5.03 7.53
CA MET A 114 6.44 4.24 6.89
C MET A 114 7.06 3.56 5.65
N VAL A 115 6.93 2.25 5.58
CA VAL A 115 7.52 1.40 4.55
C VAL A 115 6.42 0.80 3.68
N ASN A 116 6.67 0.75 2.38
CA ASN A 116 5.88 0.00 1.41
C ASN A 116 6.78 -1.12 0.84
N LEU A 117 6.29 -2.37 0.83
CA LEU A 117 7.01 -3.52 0.31
C LEU A 117 6.38 -4.00 -0.99
N ILE A 118 7.21 -4.28 -2.00
CA ILE A 118 6.77 -4.79 -3.30
C ILE A 118 7.24 -6.24 -3.41
N LEU A 119 6.31 -7.16 -3.57
CA LEU A 119 6.59 -8.60 -3.65
C LEU A 119 5.79 -9.30 -4.75
N ASN A 120 6.33 -10.40 -5.26
CA ASN A 120 5.65 -11.34 -6.16
C ASN A 120 6.13 -12.77 -5.86
N GLN A 121 5.77 -13.76 -6.68
CA GLN A 121 6.19 -15.15 -6.45
C GLN A 121 7.72 -15.32 -6.47
N ALA A 122 8.44 -14.50 -7.27
CA ALA A 122 9.90 -14.56 -7.36
C ALA A 122 10.58 -14.05 -6.08
N GLY A 123 9.97 -13.09 -5.37
CA GLY A 123 10.45 -12.62 -4.08
C GLY A 123 10.02 -11.20 -3.75
N ILE A 124 10.75 -10.58 -2.84
CA ILE A 124 10.68 -9.13 -2.59
C ILE A 124 11.46 -8.45 -3.73
N ILE A 125 10.77 -7.64 -4.52
CA ILE A 125 11.33 -6.99 -5.72
C ILE A 125 11.62 -5.50 -5.49
N GLY A 126 11.11 -4.92 -4.43
CA GLY A 126 11.37 -3.51 -4.12
C GLY A 126 10.81 -3.09 -2.77
N ARG A 127 11.27 -1.92 -2.31
CA ARG A 127 10.72 -1.23 -1.15
C ARG A 127 10.82 0.27 -1.33
N SER A 128 9.92 0.99 -0.69
CA SER A 128 9.98 2.44 -0.53
C SER A 128 9.79 2.76 0.95
N SER A 129 10.49 3.77 1.45
CA SER A 129 10.26 4.27 2.80
C SER A 129 10.24 5.79 2.82
N THR A 130 9.54 6.33 3.81
CA THR A 130 9.52 7.77 4.06
C THR A 130 9.39 8.04 5.54
N LYS A 131 9.86 9.22 5.96
CA LYS A 131 9.67 9.69 7.33
C LYS A 131 8.19 9.75 7.65
N ARG A 132 7.82 9.22 8.80
CA ARG A 132 6.44 9.30 9.30
C ARG A 132 6.25 10.65 10.01
N HIS A 133 5.39 11.50 9.46
CA HIS A 133 5.04 12.80 10.04
C HIS A 133 3.82 12.66 10.98
N GLY A 134 3.87 13.30 12.15
CA GLY A 134 2.81 13.30 13.17
C GLY A 134 3.30 12.90 14.57
N ALA A 135 3.02 13.75 15.57
CA ALA A 135 3.21 13.52 16.99
C ALA A 135 1.91 12.93 17.60
N GLU A 136 2.02 12.15 18.67
CA GLU A 136 0.88 11.55 19.39
C GLU A 136 0.20 10.35 18.71
N VAL A 137 1.00 9.30 18.74
CA VAL A 137 0.66 7.90 18.63
C VAL A 137 -0.41 7.54 19.69
N SER A 138 -1.65 7.29 19.26
CA SER A 138 -2.22 6.02 19.71
C SER A 138 -1.27 4.94 19.18
N GLU A 139 -0.85 3.98 20.00
CA GLU A 139 0.05 2.87 19.60
C GLU A 139 -0.47 2.06 18.39
N GLN A 140 -1.69 2.37 17.95
CA GLN A 140 -2.37 1.93 16.75
C GLN A 140 -2.21 3.00 15.65
N GLY A 141 -1.46 2.67 14.59
CA GLY A 141 -1.05 3.59 13.54
C GLY A 141 -2.21 4.03 12.64
N THR A 142 -2.93 5.07 13.04
CA THR A 142 -4.01 5.65 12.23
C THR A 142 -3.45 6.29 10.96
N SER A 143 -3.80 5.71 9.81
CA SER A 143 -3.61 6.30 8.48
C SER A 143 -4.62 7.43 8.26
N TYR A 144 -4.26 8.43 7.43
CA TYR A 144 -5.22 9.46 7.03
C TYR A 144 -6.20 8.88 6.00
N SER A 145 -7.48 9.21 6.14
CA SER A 145 -8.52 8.77 5.20
C SER A 145 -8.14 9.15 3.76
N GLY A 146 -8.36 8.24 2.80
CA GLY A 146 -8.08 8.45 1.38
C GLY A 146 -6.60 8.33 0.95
N THR A 147 -5.67 8.08 1.87
CA THR A 147 -4.24 7.88 1.49
C THR A 147 -4.03 6.62 0.64
N GLY A 148 -4.79 5.55 0.89
CA GLY A 148 -4.81 4.34 0.07
C GLY A 148 -5.31 4.62 -1.35
N ASP A 149 -6.44 5.32 -1.48
CA ASP A 149 -7.02 5.70 -2.78
C ASP A 149 -6.03 6.53 -3.62
N LEU A 150 -5.40 7.53 -3.01
CA LEU A 150 -4.39 8.36 -3.66
C LEU A 150 -3.16 7.53 -4.05
N PHE A 151 -2.70 6.64 -3.18
CA PHE A 151 -1.58 5.74 -3.47
C PHE A 151 -1.88 4.86 -4.70
N ALA A 152 -3.02 4.17 -4.68
CA ALA A 152 -3.47 3.29 -5.76
C ALA A 152 -3.63 4.06 -7.08
N ALA A 153 -4.22 5.26 -7.04
CA ALA A 153 -4.41 6.11 -8.22
C ALA A 153 -3.09 6.57 -8.84
N ILE A 154 -2.13 7.02 -8.02
CA ILE A 154 -0.81 7.47 -8.50
C ILE A 154 -0.04 6.29 -9.09
N VAL A 155 -0.01 5.14 -8.40
CA VAL A 155 0.68 3.94 -8.88
C VAL A 155 0.08 3.48 -10.21
N LEU A 156 -1.24 3.40 -10.32
CA LEU A 156 -1.91 3.01 -11.56
C LEU A 156 -1.55 3.96 -12.71
N CYS A 157 -1.62 5.27 -12.46
CA CYS A 157 -1.34 6.30 -13.47
C CYS A 157 0.09 6.19 -14.01
N ASP A 158 1.09 6.05 -13.14
CA ASP A 158 2.49 5.96 -13.56
C ASP A 158 2.81 4.65 -14.30
N LEU A 159 2.18 3.55 -13.90
CA LEU A 159 2.30 2.29 -14.64
C LEU A 159 1.66 2.37 -16.03
N LEU A 160 0.53 3.08 -16.17
CA LEU A 160 -0.08 3.33 -17.49
C LEU A 160 0.80 4.21 -18.39
N ARG A 161 1.67 5.04 -17.80
CA ARG A 161 2.71 5.80 -18.51
C ARG A 161 3.95 4.96 -18.85
N GLY A 162 3.97 3.68 -18.50
CA GLY A 162 5.09 2.78 -18.77
C GLY A 162 6.28 2.93 -17.81
N ARG A 163 6.09 3.60 -16.66
CA ARG A 163 7.12 3.65 -15.62
C ARG A 163 7.24 2.31 -14.90
N LYS A 164 8.40 2.07 -14.29
CA LYS A 164 8.63 0.89 -13.46
C LYS A 164 7.83 0.99 -12.16
N ILE A 165 7.45 -0.15 -11.60
CA ILE A 165 6.63 -0.20 -10.39
C ILE A 165 7.37 0.41 -9.18
N GLU A 166 8.69 0.24 -9.08
CA GLU A 166 9.47 0.83 -7.99
C GLU A 166 9.46 2.36 -8.06
N ASP A 167 9.50 2.92 -9.26
CA ASP A 167 9.46 4.38 -9.48
C ASP A 167 8.05 4.93 -9.19
N ALA A 168 7.00 4.23 -9.62
CA ALA A 168 5.61 4.59 -9.35
C ALA A 168 5.31 4.58 -7.83
N VAL A 169 5.74 3.55 -7.12
CA VAL A 169 5.60 3.44 -5.66
C VAL A 169 6.41 4.52 -4.94
N ARG A 170 7.62 4.84 -5.42
CA ARG A 170 8.44 5.91 -4.86
C ARG A 170 7.79 7.28 -5.03
N LEU A 171 7.22 7.58 -6.20
CA LEU A 171 6.48 8.81 -6.46
C LEU A 171 5.27 8.93 -5.52
N ALA A 172 4.44 7.88 -5.45
CA ALA A 172 3.27 7.86 -4.57
C ALA A 172 3.67 8.07 -3.10
N THR A 173 4.71 7.38 -2.65
CA THR A 173 5.24 7.52 -1.27
C THR A 173 5.71 8.95 -1.00
N ALA A 174 6.46 9.56 -1.92
CA ALA A 174 6.99 10.91 -1.76
C ALA A 174 5.88 11.98 -1.76
N PHE A 175 4.89 11.83 -2.65
CA PHE A 175 3.73 12.72 -2.74
C PHE A 175 2.91 12.70 -1.45
N LEU A 176 2.56 11.50 -0.96
CA LEU A 176 1.80 11.35 0.27
C LEU A 176 2.56 11.85 1.48
N SER A 177 3.87 11.58 1.57
CA SER A 177 4.71 12.04 2.68
C SER A 177 4.72 13.55 2.83
N ARG A 178 4.88 14.28 1.71
CA ARG A 178 4.85 15.75 1.69
C ARG A 178 3.46 16.28 2.07
N SER A 179 2.42 15.68 1.49
CA SER A 179 1.03 16.05 1.77
C SER A 179 0.68 15.87 3.25
N VAL A 180 1.09 14.75 3.85
CA VAL A 180 0.89 14.49 5.29
C VAL A 180 1.73 15.44 6.13
N ALA A 181 2.94 15.80 5.73
CA ALA A 181 3.76 16.77 6.45
C ALA A 181 3.11 18.15 6.52
N ASP A 182 2.55 18.63 5.39
CA ASP A 182 1.82 19.90 5.33
C ASP A 182 0.52 19.83 6.15
N THR A 183 -0.22 18.71 6.08
CA THR A 183 -1.43 18.46 6.89
C THR A 183 -1.13 18.54 8.39
N VAL A 184 -0.06 17.89 8.85
CA VAL A 184 0.35 17.90 10.27
C VAL A 184 0.76 19.31 10.71
N ARG A 185 1.44 20.07 9.85
CA ARG A 185 1.86 21.45 10.13
C ARG A 185 0.67 22.40 10.27
N GLU A 186 -0.41 22.13 9.54
CA GLU A 186 -1.59 22.99 9.45
C GLU A 186 -2.71 22.59 10.44
N GLU A 187 -2.47 21.58 11.28
CA GLU A 187 -3.37 21.12 12.36
C GLU A 187 -4.80 20.80 11.92
N THR A 188 -4.98 20.31 10.69
CA THR A 188 -6.31 20.00 10.16
C THR A 188 -6.87 18.66 10.64
N ASP A 189 -8.21 18.57 10.67
CA ASP A 189 -8.89 17.33 11.07
C ASP A 189 -8.49 16.19 10.12
N ARG A 190 -8.01 15.09 10.70
CA ARG A 190 -7.55 13.88 9.99
C ARG A 190 -8.66 13.24 9.15
N ASN A 191 -9.92 13.50 9.47
CA ASN A 191 -11.08 13.03 8.70
C ASN A 191 -11.27 13.80 7.37
N GLY A 192 -10.68 14.99 7.24
CA GLY A 192 -10.71 15.81 6.02
C GLY A 192 -9.79 15.32 4.90
N GLY A 193 -8.97 14.29 5.17
CA GLY A 193 -7.95 13.80 4.23
C GLY A 193 -6.60 14.49 4.45
N ILE A 194 -5.79 14.55 3.39
CA ILE A 194 -4.46 15.16 3.42
C ILE A 194 -4.43 16.39 2.50
N HIS A 195 -3.64 17.39 2.84
CA HIS A 195 -3.38 18.57 2.01
C HIS A 195 -2.42 18.20 0.88
N PHE A 196 -2.96 17.80 -0.26
CA PHE A 196 -2.16 17.38 -1.41
C PHE A 196 -2.17 18.39 -2.57
N GLU A 197 -3.06 19.38 -2.51
CA GLU A 197 -3.31 20.37 -3.56
C GLU A 197 -2.04 21.15 -3.90
N THR A 198 -1.23 21.49 -2.89
CA THR A 198 0.07 22.18 -3.03
C THR A 198 1.14 21.32 -3.70
N HIS A 199 0.94 20.02 -3.79
CA HIS A 199 1.91 19.04 -4.29
C HIS A 199 1.52 18.41 -5.63
N LEU A 200 0.37 18.76 -6.21
CA LEU A 200 -0.12 18.19 -7.48
C LEU A 200 0.89 18.32 -8.63
N SER A 201 1.73 19.35 -8.62
CA SER A 201 2.80 19.55 -9.61
C SER A 201 3.81 18.39 -9.66
N MET A 202 3.97 17.62 -8.57
CA MET A 202 4.83 16.43 -8.55
C MET A 202 4.33 15.31 -9.47
N LEU A 203 3.02 15.30 -9.80
CA LEU A 203 2.38 14.28 -10.62
C LEU A 203 2.34 14.63 -12.12
N LEU A 204 2.81 15.83 -12.47
CA LEU A 204 2.91 16.28 -13.86
C LEU A 204 4.07 15.58 -14.59
N PRO A 205 3.94 15.32 -15.89
CA PRO A 205 5.06 14.90 -16.73
C PRO A 205 6.17 15.98 -16.73
N GLU A 206 7.44 15.57 -16.83
CA GLU A 206 8.59 16.48 -16.88
C GLU A 206 8.53 17.50 -18.05
N SER A 207 7.68 17.26 -19.05
CA SER A 207 7.44 18.16 -20.18
C SER A 207 6.44 19.29 -19.92
N VAL A 208 5.77 19.32 -18.76
CA VAL A 208 4.85 20.40 -18.39
C VAL A 208 5.62 21.42 -17.56
N PRO A 209 5.83 22.67 -18.06
CA PRO A 209 6.48 23.69 -17.26
C PRO A 209 5.67 23.97 -15.98
N PRO A 210 6.33 24.30 -14.85
CA PRO A 210 5.62 24.62 -13.62
C PRO A 210 4.64 25.77 -13.90
N THR A 211 3.36 25.55 -13.60
CA THR A 211 2.33 26.59 -13.65
C THR A 211 2.73 27.71 -12.71
N ARG A 212 2.78 28.94 -13.22
CA ARG A 212 3.12 30.09 -12.39
C ARG A 212 1.93 30.39 -11.47
N PRO A 213 2.17 30.89 -10.23
CA PRO A 213 1.07 31.39 -9.40
C PRO A 213 0.35 32.50 -10.17
N GLY A 214 -0.85 32.21 -10.68
CA GLY A 214 -1.62 33.10 -11.57
C GLY A 214 -2.29 32.39 -12.76
N ASP A 215 -1.85 31.18 -13.12
CA ASP A 215 -2.41 30.43 -14.26
C ASP A 215 -3.70 29.63 -13.91
N LEU A 216 -4.17 29.69 -12.67
CA LEU A 216 -5.34 28.97 -12.14
C LEU A 216 -6.41 29.95 -11.60
N LEU A 217 -6.74 30.99 -12.37
CA LEU A 217 -7.89 31.85 -12.12
C LEU A 217 -8.98 31.65 -13.18
#